data_AF-A0A257DVT6-F1
#
_entry.id   AF-A0A257DVT6-F1
#
_cell.length_a   1.000
_cell.length_b   1.000
_cell.length_c   1.000
_cell.angle_alpha   90.00
_cell.angle_beta   90.00
_cell.angle_gamma   90.00
#
_symmetry.space_group_name_H-M   'P 1'
#
loop_
_entity.id
_entity.type
_entity.pdbx_description
1 polymer ?
#
loop_
_entity_poly.entity_id
_entity_poly.type
_entity_poly.pdbx_seq_one_letter_code
_entity_poly.pdbx_strand_id
1 'polypeptide(L)'
;MLLTLPYFAPFNALLTYGAQPIIQAVKSAAAAPEPVPDRPPLAPKASTFKTSLISVTCNQSMNRTMDLDTFASLLPAETKPGASASLRGIELINSATGSITGNNDGLRGSGLASVWLENHGVIRCNNGHGVKLNGDKADEVVNHGLIAGGNGIAMDMGGGDDTLIIKHGSRFHGAIDGGSGTNQVILEDDKGGTFDGAKQMQHLWVATGTWTLTGAVEANQQGKVYSGATLINHSTIGGSMTVEPEATYSGGTVANLDVAGTLRMSPATRINNDLRMQVGSTLAFTPGTDKTLSVGNSANLSGATLNIQVKKESDALLSKPVRIIEAKQIEGQFSEITSNLKTLTPVLNYTQDGVFVSFKRNA
;
A
#
# COMPACT_ATOMS: atom_id res chain seq x y z
N MET A 1 45.56 10.89 50.77
CA MET A 1 45.91 10.41 52.12
C MET A 1 44.81 10.88 53.07
N LEU A 2 43.97 9.93 53.53
CA LEU A 2 42.87 9.95 54.54
C LEU A 2 41.81 11.10 54.47
N LEU A 3 40.50 10.93 54.17
CA LEU A 3 39.45 9.94 54.50
C LEU A 3 38.96 10.02 55.97
N THR A 4 37.73 10.55 56.20
CA THR A 4 36.55 9.91 56.86
C THR A 4 35.41 10.88 57.21
N LEU A 5 34.17 10.37 57.09
CA LEU A 5 32.82 10.96 57.33
C LEU A 5 32.49 11.25 58.82
N PRO A 6 31.33 11.89 59.11
CA PRO A 6 30.28 11.14 59.81
C PRO A 6 28.80 11.42 59.41
N TYR A 7 28.04 10.32 59.38
CA TYR A 7 26.67 10.00 59.82
C TYR A 7 25.66 11.11 60.26
N PHE A 8 24.41 11.02 59.78
CA PHE A 8 23.20 11.54 60.47
C PHE A 8 21.95 10.66 60.23
N ALA A 9 21.12 10.59 61.27
CA ALA A 9 19.98 9.69 61.51
C ALA A 9 18.60 10.26 61.05
N PRO A 10 17.49 9.46 61.04
CA PRO A 10 16.28 9.78 60.27
C PRO A 10 15.09 10.38 61.06
N PHE A 11 14.31 11.13 60.30
CA PHE A 11 12.87 11.49 60.32
C PHE A 11 12.00 11.33 61.59
N ASN A 12 11.43 12.47 62.01
CA ASN A 12 10.37 12.63 63.01
C ASN A 12 8.96 12.61 62.39
N ALA A 13 8.17 11.65 62.89
CA ALA A 13 6.77 11.59 63.35
C ALA A 13 5.73 12.74 63.23
N LEU A 14 4.46 12.29 63.41
CA LEU A 14 3.15 12.92 63.73
C LEU A 14 2.30 13.37 62.50
N LEU A 15 1.02 13.03 62.32
CA LEU A 15 -0.11 12.71 63.23
C LEU A 15 -1.21 11.88 62.53
N THR A 16 -2.13 11.35 63.35
CA THR A 16 -3.16 10.34 63.10
C THR A 16 -4.56 10.89 62.71
N TYR A 17 -5.39 9.96 62.20
CA TYR A 17 -6.87 9.88 62.12
C TYR A 17 -7.65 10.50 60.92
N GLY A 18 -8.20 9.60 60.08
CA GLY A 18 -9.66 9.38 60.02
C GLY A 18 -10.49 9.94 58.84
N ALA A 19 -11.11 8.99 58.10
CA ALA A 19 -12.38 9.06 57.32
C ALA A 19 -12.44 9.73 55.91
N GLN A 20 -12.92 8.93 54.94
CA GLN A 20 -13.35 9.23 53.55
C GLN A 20 -14.72 9.98 53.49
N PRO A 21 -15.34 10.28 52.32
CA PRO A 21 -14.85 10.66 50.97
C PRO A 21 -15.59 11.91 50.39
N ILE A 22 -15.00 12.62 49.40
CA ILE A 22 -15.75 13.60 48.56
C ILE A 22 -15.35 13.48 47.07
N ILE A 23 -16.33 13.01 46.29
CA ILE A 23 -16.85 13.50 44.98
C ILE A 23 -15.91 14.33 44.05
N GLN A 24 -15.71 13.76 42.86
CA GLN A 24 -15.79 14.35 41.50
C GLN A 24 -14.84 15.50 41.11
N ALA A 25 -13.80 15.16 40.35
CA ALA A 25 -13.40 15.86 39.13
C ALA A 25 -12.33 15.04 38.38
N VAL A 26 -12.70 14.39 37.28
CA VAL A 26 -11.72 14.00 36.25
C VAL A 26 -12.19 14.55 34.91
N LYS A 27 -11.30 15.39 34.38
CA LYS A 27 -11.36 16.11 33.12
C LYS A 27 -11.36 15.15 31.93
N SER A 28 -12.04 15.61 30.88
CA SER A 28 -11.91 15.20 29.48
C SER A 28 -10.48 14.75 29.13
N ALA A 29 -10.33 13.45 28.88
CA ALA A 29 -9.20 12.88 28.17
C ALA A 29 -9.64 12.71 26.71
N ALA A 30 -8.84 13.27 25.80
CA ALA A 30 -9.02 13.15 24.36
C ALA A 30 -9.13 11.68 23.95
N ALA A 31 -10.10 11.38 23.08
CA ALA A 31 -10.30 10.07 22.51
C ALA A 31 -9.01 9.60 21.80
N ALA A 32 -8.58 8.39 22.13
CA ALA A 32 -7.52 7.70 21.41
C ALA A 32 -7.92 7.53 19.93
N PRO A 33 -6.97 7.61 18.98
CA PRO A 33 -7.26 7.33 17.57
C PRO A 33 -7.76 5.88 17.42
N GLU A 34 -8.79 5.70 16.60
CA GLU A 34 -9.33 4.38 16.25
C GLU A 34 -8.24 3.45 15.70
N PRO A 35 -8.32 2.13 15.97
CA PRO A 35 -7.35 1.17 15.47
C PRO A 35 -7.35 1.15 13.94
N VAL A 36 -6.18 1.40 13.36
CA VAL A 36 -5.87 1.15 11.94
C VAL A 36 -6.14 -0.33 11.65
N PRO A 37 -6.80 -0.70 10.54
CA PRO A 37 -6.94 -2.12 10.19
C PRO A 37 -5.54 -2.71 9.96
N ASP A 38 -5.16 -3.60 10.87
CA ASP A 38 -3.96 -4.40 10.80
C ASP A 38 -3.98 -5.29 9.55
N ARG A 39 -2.79 -5.54 9.00
CA ARG A 39 -2.51 -6.56 8.00
C ARG A 39 -3.35 -7.83 8.26
N PRO A 40 -4.07 -8.38 7.27
CA PRO A 40 -4.73 -9.68 7.44
C PRO A 40 -3.69 -10.73 7.86
N PRO A 41 -3.97 -11.56 8.88
CA PRO A 41 -2.99 -12.52 9.38
C PRO A 41 -2.66 -13.58 8.33
N LEU A 42 -1.40 -13.60 7.88
CA LEU A 42 -0.79 -14.69 7.11
C LEU A 42 -0.14 -15.69 8.07
N ALA A 43 -0.96 -16.46 8.80
CA ALA A 43 -0.56 -17.74 9.40
C ALA A 43 -1.79 -18.51 9.88
N PRO A 44 -2.03 -19.76 9.43
CA PRO A 44 -3.09 -20.57 10.00
C PRO A 44 -2.70 -20.98 11.42
N LYS A 45 -3.47 -20.54 12.42
CA LYS A 45 -3.51 -21.21 13.72
C LYS A 45 -3.99 -22.64 13.47
N ALA A 46 -3.17 -23.62 13.85
CA ALA A 46 -3.50 -25.03 13.74
C ALA A 46 -4.76 -25.34 14.59
N SER A 47 -5.89 -25.34 13.92
CA SER A 47 -7.14 -25.93 14.39
C SER A 47 -7.45 -27.09 13.45
N THR A 48 -8.10 -28.13 13.95
CA THR A 48 -8.35 -29.35 13.18
C THR A 48 -9.42 -29.06 12.11
N PHE A 49 -8.98 -28.66 10.92
CA PHE A 49 -9.87 -28.31 9.81
C PHE A 49 -10.51 -29.58 9.21
N LYS A 50 -11.83 -29.61 9.08
CA LYS A 50 -12.49 -30.49 8.10
C LYS A 50 -12.36 -29.80 6.74
N THR A 51 -11.42 -30.25 5.92
CA THR A 51 -11.17 -29.64 4.60
C THR A 51 -12.21 -30.16 3.60
N SER A 52 -13.19 -29.33 3.25
CA SER A 52 -14.02 -29.50 2.06
C SER A 52 -13.32 -28.78 0.91
N LEU A 53 -12.18 -29.33 0.48
CA LEU A 53 -11.24 -28.68 -0.44
C LEU A 53 -10.94 -29.63 -1.60
N ILE A 54 -10.84 -29.08 -2.80
CA ILE A 54 -10.29 -29.76 -3.97
C ILE A 54 -9.04 -29.02 -4.43
N SER A 55 -7.91 -29.71 -4.45
CA SER A 55 -6.64 -29.18 -4.94
C SER A 55 -6.32 -29.75 -6.32
N VAL A 56 -6.02 -28.87 -7.28
CA VAL A 56 -5.69 -29.22 -8.67
C VAL A 56 -4.35 -28.61 -9.04
N THR A 57 -3.40 -29.43 -9.50
CA THR A 57 -2.12 -28.96 -10.06
C THR A 57 -2.07 -29.20 -11.57
N CYS A 58 -1.84 -28.14 -12.32
CA CYS A 58 -1.59 -28.19 -13.76
C CYS A 58 -0.09 -28.04 -14.03
N ASN A 59 0.55 -29.10 -14.53
CA ASN A 59 1.98 -29.13 -14.84
C ASN A 59 2.30 -29.31 -16.34
N GLN A 60 1.27 -29.38 -17.19
CA GLN A 60 1.38 -29.60 -18.64
C GLN A 60 0.44 -28.67 -19.42
N SER A 61 0.55 -28.70 -20.75
CA SER A 61 -0.33 -27.94 -21.63
C SER A 61 -1.72 -28.57 -21.72
N MET A 62 -2.75 -27.76 -21.47
CA MET A 62 -4.15 -28.06 -21.75
C MET A 62 -4.68 -27.11 -22.82
N ASN A 63 -5.15 -27.67 -23.93
CA ASN A 63 -5.77 -26.91 -25.03
C ASN A 63 -7.30 -26.91 -24.92
N ARG A 64 -7.80 -26.66 -23.71
CA ARG A 64 -9.23 -26.50 -23.42
C ARG A 64 -9.41 -25.57 -22.22
N THR A 65 -10.61 -24.99 -22.10
CA THR A 65 -11.03 -24.27 -20.89
C THR A 65 -10.97 -25.19 -19.68
N MET A 66 -10.42 -24.69 -18.59
CA MET A 66 -10.50 -25.32 -17.28
C MET A 66 -11.79 -24.87 -16.60
N ASP A 67 -12.73 -25.81 -16.46
CA ASP A 67 -14.05 -25.56 -15.86
C ASP A 67 -14.03 -25.92 -14.37
N LEU A 68 -14.10 -24.90 -13.52
CA LEU A 68 -14.06 -25.04 -12.07
C LEU A 68 -15.36 -25.57 -11.47
N ASP A 69 -16.48 -25.48 -12.18
CA ASP A 69 -17.77 -25.97 -11.68
C ASP A 69 -17.80 -27.49 -11.59
N THR A 70 -17.05 -28.15 -12.47
CA THR A 70 -16.84 -29.60 -12.40
C THR A 70 -16.15 -29.98 -11.10
N PHE A 71 -15.16 -29.21 -10.66
CA PHE A 71 -14.52 -29.43 -9.36
C PHE A 71 -15.48 -29.08 -8.22
N ALA A 72 -16.15 -27.91 -8.28
CA ALA A 72 -17.10 -27.51 -7.25
C ALA A 72 -18.19 -28.57 -6.98
N SER A 73 -18.65 -29.28 -8.03
CA SER A 73 -19.65 -30.35 -7.89
C SER A 73 -19.18 -31.57 -7.08
N LEU A 74 -17.87 -31.74 -6.90
CA LEU A 74 -17.27 -32.81 -6.10
C LEU A 74 -17.08 -32.40 -4.64
N LEU A 75 -17.33 -31.13 -4.29
CA LEU A 75 -17.28 -30.68 -2.91
C LEU A 75 -18.45 -31.29 -2.13
N PRO A 76 -18.22 -31.74 -0.88
CA PRO A 76 -19.31 -32.17 -0.04
C PRO A 76 -20.29 -31.00 0.18
N ALA A 77 -21.60 -31.30 0.20
CA ALA A 77 -22.63 -30.31 0.46
C ALA A 77 -22.30 -29.53 1.74
N GLU A 78 -22.33 -28.19 1.67
CA GLU A 78 -21.97 -27.31 2.80
C GLU A 78 -22.74 -27.72 4.07
N THR A 79 -22.07 -28.34 5.03
CA THR A 79 -22.62 -28.45 6.38
C THR A 79 -22.53 -27.06 7.00
N LYS A 80 -23.67 -26.55 7.51
CA LYS A 80 -23.81 -25.25 8.20
C LYS A 80 -22.49 -24.75 8.83
N PRO A 81 -22.13 -23.47 8.65
CA PRO A 81 -20.84 -22.95 9.09
C PRO A 81 -20.65 -23.13 10.59
N GLY A 82 -19.83 -24.12 10.97
CA GLY A 82 -19.12 -24.14 12.23
C GLY A 82 -17.84 -23.31 12.09
N ALA A 83 -17.41 -22.65 13.16
CA ALA A 83 -16.44 -21.56 13.19
C ALA A 83 -14.99 -21.85 12.71
N SER A 84 -14.72 -22.90 11.93
CA SER A 84 -13.37 -23.24 11.42
C SER A 84 -13.38 -24.10 10.15
N ALA A 85 -14.15 -23.74 9.13
CA ALA A 85 -13.99 -24.32 7.79
C ALA A 85 -12.85 -23.61 7.04
N SER A 86 -12.05 -24.37 6.27
CA SER A 86 -11.14 -23.79 5.26
C SER A 86 -11.95 -22.85 4.36
N LEU A 87 -11.52 -21.59 4.21
CA LEU A 87 -12.19 -20.55 3.40
C LEU A 87 -12.12 -20.83 1.88
N ARG A 88 -11.31 -21.80 1.46
CA ARG A 88 -11.03 -22.12 0.05
C ARG A 88 -11.81 -23.37 -0.35
N GLY A 89 -12.72 -23.25 -1.31
CA GLY A 89 -13.43 -24.37 -1.90
C GLY A 89 -12.58 -25.12 -2.93
N ILE A 90 -11.97 -24.36 -3.85
CA ILE A 90 -11.07 -24.88 -4.88
C ILE A 90 -9.70 -24.25 -4.73
N GLU A 91 -8.66 -25.08 -4.73
CA GLU A 91 -7.26 -24.67 -4.80
C GLU A 91 -6.69 -25.10 -6.15
N LEU A 92 -6.14 -24.15 -6.91
CA LEU A 92 -5.56 -24.41 -8.21
C LEU A 92 -4.14 -23.87 -8.30
N ILE A 93 -3.21 -24.72 -8.69
CA ILE A 93 -1.82 -24.35 -8.95
C ILE A 93 -1.52 -24.62 -10.42
N ASN A 94 -1.32 -23.57 -11.22
CA ASN A 94 -0.75 -23.70 -12.56
C ASN A 94 0.77 -23.56 -12.46
N SER A 95 1.50 -24.68 -12.50
CA SER A 95 2.95 -24.70 -12.38
C SER A 95 3.63 -23.93 -13.51
N ALA A 96 4.92 -23.63 -13.38
CA ALA A 96 5.68 -22.85 -14.38
C ALA A 96 5.67 -23.49 -15.78
N THR A 97 5.57 -24.82 -15.88
CA THR A 97 5.44 -25.57 -17.14
C THR A 97 3.99 -25.76 -17.60
N GLY A 98 3.03 -25.41 -16.75
CA GLY A 98 1.61 -25.49 -17.04
C GLY A 98 1.17 -24.42 -18.03
N SER A 99 0.36 -24.83 -19.01
CA SER A 99 -0.19 -23.91 -20.01
C SER A 99 -1.66 -24.21 -20.24
N ILE A 100 -2.55 -23.38 -19.71
CA ILE A 100 -3.99 -23.47 -19.93
C ILE A 100 -4.36 -22.57 -21.10
N THR A 101 -4.94 -23.14 -22.15
CA THR A 101 -5.36 -22.42 -23.35
C THR A 101 -6.78 -22.82 -23.73
N GLY A 102 -7.73 -21.97 -23.37
CA GLY A 102 -9.14 -22.18 -23.73
C GLY A 102 -9.55 -21.39 -24.97
N ASN A 103 -10.60 -21.87 -25.65
CA ASN A 103 -11.14 -21.16 -26.82
C ASN A 103 -11.94 -19.93 -26.38
N ASN A 104 -12.83 -20.09 -25.40
CA ASN A 104 -13.67 -19.01 -24.87
C ASN A 104 -12.98 -18.38 -23.66
N ASP A 105 -12.81 -19.10 -22.55
CA ASP A 105 -12.05 -18.62 -21.40
C ASP A 105 -10.91 -19.60 -21.08
N GLY A 106 -9.81 -19.13 -20.51
CA GLY A 106 -8.70 -20.00 -20.09
C GLY A 106 -9.12 -20.86 -18.90
N LEU A 107 -9.49 -20.19 -17.82
CA LEU A 107 -10.08 -20.77 -16.62
C LEU A 107 -11.42 -20.09 -16.33
N ARG A 108 -12.44 -20.87 -15.97
CA ARG A 108 -13.80 -20.38 -15.73
C ARG A 108 -14.43 -21.03 -14.50
N GLY A 109 -15.02 -20.22 -13.61
CA GLY A 109 -15.93 -20.67 -12.56
C GLY A 109 -17.25 -19.87 -12.60
N SER A 110 -18.36 -20.50 -12.24
CA SER A 110 -19.69 -19.84 -12.17
C SER A 110 -20.05 -19.31 -10.77
N GLY A 111 -19.19 -19.55 -9.77
CA GLY A 111 -19.39 -19.06 -8.40
C GLY A 111 -19.93 -20.08 -7.41
N LEU A 112 -19.91 -21.36 -7.77
CA LEU A 112 -20.36 -22.44 -6.89
C LEU A 112 -19.47 -22.61 -5.65
N ALA A 113 -18.21 -22.21 -5.72
CA ALA A 113 -17.23 -22.30 -4.64
C ALA A 113 -16.20 -21.17 -4.75
N SER A 114 -15.60 -20.77 -3.63
CA SER A 114 -14.46 -19.85 -3.64
C SER A 114 -13.23 -20.51 -4.27
N VAL A 115 -12.43 -19.70 -4.96
CA VAL A 115 -11.27 -20.13 -5.72
C VAL A 115 -10.03 -19.47 -5.16
N TRP A 116 -9.02 -20.30 -4.88
CA TRP A 116 -7.66 -19.86 -4.73
C TRP A 116 -6.85 -20.32 -5.93
N LEU A 117 -6.28 -19.39 -6.68
CA LEU A 117 -5.50 -19.67 -7.88
C LEU A 117 -4.08 -19.15 -7.69
N GLU A 118 -3.09 -20.02 -7.81
CA GLU A 118 -1.68 -19.64 -7.94
C GLU A 118 -1.16 -19.97 -9.35
N ASN A 119 -0.81 -18.94 -10.11
CA ASN A 119 -0.34 -19.08 -11.49
C ASN A 119 1.15 -18.75 -11.64
N HIS A 120 1.94 -19.77 -11.92
CA HIS A 120 3.36 -19.66 -12.31
C HIS A 120 3.56 -19.77 -13.83
N GLY A 121 2.65 -20.43 -14.53
CA GLY A 121 2.76 -20.72 -15.95
C GLY A 121 2.03 -19.73 -16.85
N VAL A 122 1.34 -20.27 -17.85
CA VAL A 122 0.53 -19.49 -18.77
C VAL A 122 -0.94 -19.88 -18.64
N ILE A 123 -1.81 -18.89 -18.44
CA ILE A 123 -3.25 -19.01 -18.61
C ILE A 123 -3.64 -18.03 -19.70
N ARG A 124 -4.24 -18.52 -20.78
CA ARG A 124 -4.68 -17.66 -21.87
C ARG A 124 -5.92 -18.20 -22.53
N CYS A 125 -6.57 -17.33 -23.29
CA CYS A 125 -7.63 -17.72 -24.20
C CYS A 125 -7.49 -16.99 -25.53
N ASN A 126 -8.29 -17.43 -26.50
CA ASN A 126 -8.32 -16.82 -27.83
C ASN A 126 -9.43 -15.78 -27.98
N ASN A 127 -10.61 -15.98 -27.36
CA ASN A 127 -11.80 -15.16 -27.64
C ASN A 127 -12.45 -14.50 -26.41
N GLY A 128 -12.05 -14.84 -25.18
CA GLY A 128 -12.71 -14.35 -23.95
C GLY A 128 -11.68 -13.95 -22.90
N HIS A 129 -11.85 -14.43 -21.66
CA HIS A 129 -11.02 -14.04 -20.52
C HIS A 129 -9.89 -15.05 -20.28
N GLY A 130 -8.74 -14.58 -19.80
CA GLY A 130 -7.71 -15.49 -19.28
C GLY A 130 -8.26 -16.27 -18.09
N VAL A 131 -8.77 -15.54 -17.10
CA VAL A 131 -9.43 -16.07 -15.90
C VAL A 131 -10.78 -15.37 -15.75
N LYS A 132 -11.86 -16.15 -15.57
CA LYS A 132 -13.19 -15.64 -15.26
C LYS A 132 -13.78 -16.35 -14.06
N LEU A 133 -13.91 -15.65 -12.94
CA LEU A 133 -14.56 -16.12 -11.73
C LEU A 133 -15.87 -15.34 -11.61
N ASN A 134 -17.02 -15.99 -11.82
CA ASN A 134 -18.31 -15.35 -11.60
C ASN A 134 -18.82 -15.74 -10.21
N GLY A 135 -19.87 -15.06 -9.74
CA GLY A 135 -20.51 -15.33 -8.45
C GLY A 135 -20.22 -14.23 -7.44
N ASP A 136 -20.55 -14.49 -6.17
CA ASP A 136 -20.37 -13.56 -5.04
C ASP A 136 -19.39 -14.15 -3.99
N LYS A 137 -18.43 -14.98 -4.43
CA LYS A 137 -17.49 -15.67 -3.54
C LYS A 137 -16.24 -14.83 -3.39
N ALA A 138 -15.62 -14.85 -2.21
CA ALA A 138 -14.32 -14.22 -2.00
C ALA A 138 -13.23 -15.10 -2.62
N ASP A 139 -12.73 -14.68 -3.78
CA ASP A 139 -11.70 -15.37 -4.53
C ASP A 139 -10.32 -14.73 -4.32
N GLU A 140 -9.27 -15.54 -4.47
CA GLU A 140 -7.90 -15.08 -4.33
C GLU A 140 -7.05 -15.60 -5.48
N VAL A 141 -6.37 -14.68 -6.18
CA VAL A 141 -5.47 -15.01 -7.28
C VAL A 141 -4.08 -14.49 -6.97
N VAL A 142 -3.10 -15.39 -6.94
CA VAL A 142 -1.67 -15.10 -6.89
C VAL A 142 -1.09 -15.31 -8.27
N ASN A 143 -0.57 -14.26 -8.88
CA ASN A 143 0.07 -14.36 -10.19
C ASN A 143 1.58 -14.19 -10.07
N HIS A 144 2.31 -15.08 -10.73
CA HIS A 144 3.75 -14.99 -11.05
C HIS A 144 3.99 -15.07 -12.56
N GLY A 145 3.02 -15.62 -13.29
CA GLY A 145 3.12 -15.96 -14.72
C GLY A 145 2.33 -15.02 -15.62
N LEU A 146 1.87 -15.56 -16.74
CA LEU A 146 1.03 -14.84 -17.71
C LEU A 146 -0.44 -15.21 -17.52
N ILE A 147 -1.30 -14.20 -17.44
CA ILE A 147 -2.76 -14.31 -17.63
C ILE A 147 -3.17 -13.42 -18.81
N ALA A 148 -3.75 -14.00 -19.86
CA ALA A 148 -4.06 -13.27 -21.10
C ALA A 148 -5.49 -13.51 -21.59
N GLY A 149 -6.20 -12.42 -21.84
CA GLY A 149 -7.52 -12.40 -22.45
C GLY A 149 -7.43 -12.22 -23.96
N GLY A 150 -8.35 -12.86 -24.69
CA GLY A 150 -8.52 -12.67 -26.12
C GLY A 150 -9.49 -11.55 -26.48
N ASN A 151 -10.38 -11.18 -25.55
CA ASN A 151 -11.36 -10.09 -25.71
C ASN A 151 -10.91 -8.75 -25.10
N GLY A 152 -9.64 -8.64 -24.69
CA GLY A 152 -9.11 -7.46 -24.01
C GLY A 152 -9.31 -7.43 -22.50
N ILE A 153 -9.91 -8.46 -21.88
CA ILE A 153 -9.99 -8.63 -20.42
C ILE A 153 -9.18 -9.87 -20.02
N ALA A 154 -8.07 -9.68 -19.32
CA ALA A 154 -7.24 -10.78 -18.83
C ALA A 154 -7.92 -11.53 -17.68
N MET A 155 -8.56 -10.78 -16.78
CA MET A 155 -9.12 -11.31 -15.55
C MET A 155 -10.40 -10.57 -15.17
N ASP A 156 -11.43 -11.36 -14.86
CA ASP A 156 -12.71 -10.92 -14.30
C ASP A 156 -12.93 -11.74 -13.02
N MET A 157 -12.97 -11.05 -11.87
CA MET A 157 -13.14 -11.67 -10.56
C MET A 157 -14.61 -11.73 -10.11
N GLY A 158 -15.52 -11.10 -10.87
CA GLY A 158 -16.96 -11.25 -10.66
C GLY A 158 -17.49 -10.44 -9.49
N GLY A 159 -17.78 -11.09 -8.38
CA GLY A 159 -18.39 -10.47 -7.23
C GLY A 159 -17.92 -11.15 -5.95
N GLY A 160 -17.95 -10.42 -4.86
CA GLY A 160 -17.37 -10.88 -3.60
C GLY A 160 -16.28 -9.91 -3.15
N ASP A 161 -15.59 -10.24 -2.07
CA ASP A 161 -14.46 -9.45 -1.61
C ASP A 161 -13.17 -10.14 -2.06
N ASP A 162 -12.70 -9.79 -3.26
CA ASP A 162 -11.64 -10.51 -3.95
C ASP A 162 -10.24 -9.98 -3.67
N THR A 163 -9.25 -10.86 -3.77
CA THR A 163 -7.84 -10.53 -3.55
C THR A 163 -6.96 -10.92 -4.73
N LEU A 164 -6.30 -9.95 -5.34
CA LEU A 164 -5.28 -10.17 -6.37
C LEU A 164 -3.88 -9.87 -5.82
N ILE A 165 -3.04 -10.90 -5.72
CA ILE A 165 -1.64 -10.77 -5.30
C ILE A 165 -0.74 -10.80 -6.54
N ILE A 166 0.00 -9.71 -6.74
CA ILE A 166 0.96 -9.54 -7.82
C ILE A 166 2.34 -9.88 -7.29
N LYS A 167 2.96 -10.90 -7.89
CA LYS A 167 4.34 -11.32 -7.62
C LYS A 167 5.27 -10.90 -8.75
N HIS A 168 6.58 -10.98 -8.51
CA HIS A 168 7.56 -10.70 -9.55
C HIS A 168 7.36 -11.64 -10.76
N GLY A 169 7.43 -11.09 -11.97
CA GLY A 169 7.20 -11.84 -13.23
C GLY A 169 5.74 -11.85 -13.70
N SER A 170 4.80 -11.39 -12.88
CA SER A 170 3.39 -11.23 -13.25
C SER A 170 3.23 -10.46 -14.55
N ARG A 171 2.42 -11.00 -15.46
CA ARG A 171 2.02 -10.35 -16.70
C ARG A 171 0.53 -10.54 -16.92
N PHE A 172 -0.13 -9.46 -17.31
CA PHE A 172 -1.52 -9.46 -17.75
C PHE A 172 -1.58 -8.91 -19.17
N HIS A 173 -2.26 -9.62 -20.05
CA HIS A 173 -2.58 -9.12 -21.39
C HIS A 173 -4.09 -8.92 -21.49
N GLY A 174 -4.51 -7.67 -21.30
CA GLY A 174 -5.90 -7.28 -21.12
C GLY A 174 -6.15 -6.67 -19.75
N ALA A 175 -7.31 -6.04 -19.60
CA ALA A 175 -7.75 -5.41 -18.37
C ALA A 175 -7.97 -6.45 -17.24
N ILE A 176 -7.82 -5.97 -16.01
CA ILE A 176 -8.21 -6.68 -14.80
C ILE A 176 -9.43 -5.97 -14.25
N ASP A 177 -10.49 -6.71 -13.99
CA ASP A 177 -11.71 -6.23 -13.36
C ASP A 177 -11.97 -7.00 -12.06
N GLY A 178 -11.95 -6.27 -10.94
CA GLY A 178 -12.32 -6.84 -9.64
C GLY A 178 -13.82 -7.11 -9.53
N GLY A 179 -14.65 -6.46 -10.33
CA GLY A 179 -16.09 -6.64 -10.24
C GLY A 179 -16.71 -6.03 -8.97
N SER A 180 -17.86 -6.57 -8.55
CA SER A 180 -18.61 -6.04 -7.40
C SER A 180 -18.03 -6.49 -6.05
N GLY A 181 -18.32 -5.75 -4.97
CA GLY A 181 -17.78 -6.01 -3.64
C GLY A 181 -16.54 -5.17 -3.32
N THR A 182 -15.78 -5.57 -2.30
CA THR A 182 -14.60 -4.83 -1.81
C THR A 182 -13.33 -5.60 -2.16
N ASN A 183 -12.78 -5.26 -3.32
CA ASN A 183 -11.65 -5.96 -3.90
C ASN A 183 -10.33 -5.26 -3.61
N GLN A 184 -9.27 -6.04 -3.55
CA GLN A 184 -7.95 -5.55 -3.20
C GLN A 184 -6.84 -6.12 -4.10
N VAL A 185 -5.86 -5.26 -4.38
CA VAL A 185 -4.59 -5.64 -4.99
C VAL A 185 -3.49 -5.56 -3.95
N ILE A 186 -2.68 -6.62 -3.86
CA ILE A 186 -1.48 -6.67 -3.05
C ILE A 186 -0.26 -6.83 -3.96
N LEU A 187 0.65 -5.87 -3.92
CA LEU A 187 1.94 -5.92 -4.58
C LEU A 187 2.97 -6.46 -3.59
N GLU A 188 3.43 -7.70 -3.78
CA GLU A 188 4.20 -8.41 -2.76
C GLU A 188 5.29 -9.33 -3.35
N ASP A 189 6.47 -8.77 -3.57
CA ASP A 189 7.67 -9.55 -3.89
C ASP A 189 8.89 -8.67 -3.62
N ASP A 190 9.92 -9.18 -2.94
CA ASP A 190 11.11 -8.40 -2.61
C ASP A 190 11.85 -7.91 -3.86
N LYS A 191 11.72 -8.63 -4.99
CA LYS A 191 12.26 -8.20 -6.29
C LYS A 191 11.47 -7.05 -6.91
N GLY A 192 10.26 -6.78 -6.43
CA GLY A 192 9.36 -5.78 -6.98
C GLY A 192 8.87 -6.11 -8.40
N GLY A 193 8.32 -5.11 -9.06
CA GLY A 193 7.78 -5.28 -10.42
C GLY A 193 7.01 -4.08 -10.94
N THR A 194 6.22 -4.34 -11.99
CA THR A 194 5.32 -3.37 -12.60
C THR A 194 3.88 -3.87 -12.49
N PHE A 195 2.95 -2.98 -12.18
CA PHE A 195 1.52 -3.27 -12.20
C PHE A 195 0.81 -2.26 -13.09
N ASP A 196 0.02 -2.75 -14.05
CA ASP A 196 -0.65 -1.93 -15.06
C ASP A 196 -2.05 -1.46 -14.62
N GLY A 197 -2.30 -1.44 -13.32
CA GLY A 197 -3.57 -1.05 -12.75
C GLY A 197 -4.65 -2.11 -12.89
N ALA A 198 -5.83 -1.79 -12.36
CA ALA A 198 -7.01 -2.62 -12.38
C ALA A 198 -8.26 -1.77 -12.15
N LYS A 199 -9.39 -2.25 -12.66
CA LYS A 199 -10.71 -1.67 -12.40
C LYS A 199 -11.33 -2.31 -11.16
N GLN A 200 -12.21 -1.54 -10.52
CA GLN A 200 -13.02 -2.00 -9.38
C GLN A 200 -12.20 -2.64 -8.24
N MET A 201 -10.99 -2.12 -8.01
CA MET A 201 -10.15 -2.45 -6.85
C MET A 201 -10.23 -1.28 -5.86
N GLN A 202 -10.85 -1.51 -4.72
CA GLN A 202 -11.06 -0.50 -3.68
C GLN A 202 -9.82 -0.35 -2.81
N HIS A 203 -8.97 -1.38 -2.72
CA HIS A 203 -7.75 -1.32 -1.93
C HIS A 203 -6.46 -1.62 -2.71
N LEU A 204 -5.42 -0.83 -2.45
CA LEU A 204 -4.06 -1.04 -2.98
C LEU A 204 -3.04 -1.15 -1.86
N TRP A 205 -2.42 -2.32 -1.74
CA TRP A 205 -1.43 -2.63 -0.72
C TRP A 205 -0.06 -2.88 -1.36
N VAL A 206 0.96 -2.14 -0.97
CA VAL A 206 2.35 -2.36 -1.42
C VAL A 206 3.13 -2.94 -0.25
N ALA A 207 3.19 -4.27 -0.19
CA ALA A 207 3.62 -5.01 0.99
C ALA A 207 5.15 -5.09 1.12
N THR A 208 5.86 -5.33 0.03
CA THR A 208 7.33 -5.40 -0.01
C THR A 208 7.85 -5.14 -1.43
N GLY A 209 9.14 -4.79 -1.55
CA GLY A 209 9.82 -4.54 -2.80
C GLY A 209 9.53 -3.17 -3.42
N THR A 210 10.08 -2.94 -4.60
CA THR A 210 9.89 -1.70 -5.38
C THR A 210 8.93 -1.93 -6.54
N TRP A 211 7.79 -1.26 -6.51
CA TRP A 211 6.73 -1.43 -7.49
C TRP A 211 6.50 -0.17 -8.31
N THR A 212 6.39 -0.31 -9.62
CA THR A 212 5.96 0.76 -10.52
C THR A 212 4.51 0.55 -10.93
N LEU A 213 3.64 1.50 -10.62
CA LEU A 213 2.25 1.52 -11.06
C LEU A 213 2.16 2.29 -12.39
N THR A 214 1.86 1.62 -13.50
CA THR A 214 1.78 2.23 -14.85
C THR A 214 0.36 2.54 -15.30
N GLY A 215 -0.61 1.76 -14.85
CA GLY A 215 -2.03 2.01 -15.11
C GLY A 215 -2.79 2.42 -13.85
N ALA A 216 -4.02 2.89 -14.04
CA ALA A 216 -4.78 3.51 -12.96
C ALA A 216 -5.45 2.48 -12.05
N VAL A 217 -5.65 2.87 -10.79
CA VAL A 217 -6.53 2.20 -9.83
C VAL A 217 -7.55 3.22 -9.36
N GLU A 218 -8.47 3.58 -10.27
CA GLU A 218 -9.39 4.71 -10.10
C GLU A 218 -10.43 4.47 -9.01
N ALA A 219 -10.82 3.21 -8.80
CA ALA A 219 -11.78 2.82 -7.77
C ALA A 219 -11.18 2.75 -6.36
N ASN A 220 -9.85 2.95 -6.22
CA ASN A 220 -9.18 2.89 -4.93
C ASN A 220 -9.82 3.88 -3.96
N GLN A 221 -10.10 3.40 -2.75
CA GLN A 221 -10.60 4.19 -1.62
C GLN A 221 -9.50 4.34 -0.57
N GLN A 222 -8.74 3.26 -0.33
CA GLN A 222 -7.68 3.20 0.65
C GLN A 222 -6.49 2.40 0.13
N GLY A 223 -5.29 2.84 0.42
CA GLY A 223 -4.10 2.04 0.20
C GLY A 223 -2.97 2.40 1.15
N LYS A 224 -1.95 1.55 1.12
CA LYS A 224 -0.80 1.67 2.01
C LYS A 224 0.47 1.16 1.34
N VAL A 225 1.56 1.90 1.53
CA VAL A 225 2.93 1.44 1.28
C VAL A 225 3.52 1.05 2.63
N TYR A 226 3.78 -0.23 2.82
CA TYR A 226 4.29 -0.78 4.08
C TYR A 226 5.78 -0.50 4.26
N SER A 227 6.25 -0.59 5.51
CA SER A 227 7.65 -0.40 5.89
C SER A 227 8.61 -1.16 4.96
N GLY A 228 9.63 -0.48 4.44
CA GLY A 228 10.64 -1.05 3.53
C GLY A 228 10.18 -1.21 2.07
N ALA A 229 8.89 -1.02 1.76
CA ALA A 229 8.38 -1.05 0.40
C ALA A 229 8.50 0.31 -0.30
N THR A 230 8.50 0.28 -1.63
CA THR A 230 8.52 1.49 -2.46
C THR A 230 7.44 1.42 -3.53
N LEU A 231 6.62 2.48 -3.65
CA LEU A 231 5.69 2.67 -4.75
C LEU A 231 6.13 3.86 -5.61
N ILE A 232 6.36 3.59 -6.90
CA ILE A 232 6.60 4.57 -7.96
C ILE A 232 5.33 4.65 -8.79
N ASN A 233 4.52 5.68 -8.55
CA ASN A 233 3.27 5.89 -9.25
C ASN A 233 3.49 6.71 -10.53
N HIS A 234 3.18 6.14 -11.69
CA HIS A 234 3.15 6.83 -12.99
C HIS A 234 1.73 7.11 -13.49
N SER A 235 0.72 6.84 -12.66
CA SER A 235 -0.69 6.89 -13.03
C SER A 235 -1.55 7.55 -11.94
N THR A 236 -2.83 7.18 -11.87
CA THR A 236 -3.81 7.72 -10.94
C THR A 236 -4.25 6.67 -9.93
N ILE A 237 -4.24 7.03 -8.65
CA ILE A 237 -4.85 6.30 -7.55
C ILE A 237 -6.03 7.14 -7.06
N GLY A 238 -7.24 6.59 -7.09
CA GLY A 238 -8.47 7.35 -6.81
C GLY A 238 -8.63 7.82 -5.37
N GLY A 239 -7.99 7.13 -4.42
CA GLY A 239 -8.25 7.29 -2.99
C GLY A 239 -7.05 7.72 -2.17
N SER A 240 -7.15 7.53 -0.86
CA SER A 240 -6.11 7.91 0.09
C SER A 240 -5.00 6.86 0.14
N MET A 241 -3.75 7.32 0.21
CA MET A 241 -2.59 6.46 0.45
C MET A 241 -1.92 6.82 1.77
N THR A 242 -1.54 5.81 2.56
CA THR A 242 -0.64 5.95 3.72
C THR A 242 0.74 5.41 3.39
N VAL A 243 1.80 6.10 3.79
CA VAL A 243 3.19 5.67 3.61
C VAL A 243 3.79 5.46 5.00
N GLU A 244 4.04 4.22 5.35
CA GLU A 244 4.59 3.87 6.67
C GLU A 244 6.03 4.39 6.85
N PRO A 245 6.55 4.44 8.09
CA PRO A 245 7.97 4.67 8.31
C PRO A 245 8.83 3.74 7.44
N GLU A 246 10.00 4.22 7.01
CA GLU A 246 10.92 3.48 6.11
C GLU A 246 10.35 3.14 4.71
N ALA A 247 9.07 3.38 4.44
CA ALA A 247 8.47 3.21 3.13
C ALA A 247 8.74 4.44 2.24
N THR A 248 8.62 4.26 0.92
CA THR A 248 8.77 5.36 -0.05
C THR A 248 7.59 5.42 -1.01
N TYR A 249 7.07 6.62 -1.24
CA TYR A 249 6.11 6.92 -2.31
C TYR A 249 6.70 7.97 -3.26
N SER A 250 6.44 7.83 -4.55
CA SER A 250 6.77 8.86 -5.54
C SER A 250 5.77 8.90 -6.69
N GLY A 251 5.58 10.09 -7.26
CA GLY A 251 4.91 10.28 -8.53
C GLY A 251 3.37 10.19 -8.54
N GLY A 252 2.84 10.42 -9.73
CA GLY A 252 1.45 10.17 -10.08
C GLY A 252 0.45 11.11 -9.41
N THR A 253 -0.83 10.79 -9.59
CA THR A 253 -1.95 11.48 -8.94
C THR A 253 -2.56 10.61 -7.86
N VAL A 254 -2.85 11.20 -6.71
CA VAL A 254 -3.53 10.55 -5.58
C VAL A 254 -4.52 11.52 -4.94
N ALA A 255 -5.59 11.03 -4.29
CA ALA A 255 -6.56 11.91 -3.64
C ALA A 255 -5.97 12.57 -2.39
N ASN A 256 -5.55 11.75 -1.42
CA ASN A 256 -4.90 12.20 -0.18
C ASN A 256 -3.62 11.39 0.04
N LEU A 257 -2.63 12.00 0.68
CA LEU A 257 -1.38 11.31 1.02
C LEU A 257 -0.97 11.62 2.46
N ASP A 258 -0.88 10.57 3.29
CA ASP A 258 -0.36 10.63 4.66
C ASP A 258 1.00 9.93 4.71
N VAL A 259 2.06 10.65 5.08
CA VAL A 259 3.45 10.22 4.92
C VAL A 259 4.15 10.18 6.26
N ALA A 260 4.43 8.98 6.76
CA ALA A 260 5.35 8.74 7.87
C ALA A 260 6.77 8.38 7.37
N GLY A 261 6.88 7.83 6.17
CA GLY A 261 8.15 7.50 5.50
C GLY A 261 8.71 8.63 4.64
N THR A 262 9.03 8.33 3.38
CA THR A 262 9.61 9.27 2.43
C THR A 262 8.67 9.55 1.25
N LEU A 263 8.43 10.82 0.95
CA LEU A 263 7.86 11.28 -0.32
C LEU A 263 8.99 11.78 -1.23
N ARG A 264 9.17 11.17 -2.41
CA ARG A 264 10.11 11.66 -3.43
C ARG A 264 9.37 12.44 -4.50
N MET A 265 9.88 13.62 -4.86
CA MET A 265 9.25 14.52 -5.82
C MET A 265 9.49 14.16 -7.30
N SER A 266 10.27 13.11 -7.56
CA SER A 266 10.44 12.52 -8.88
C SER A 266 10.07 11.03 -8.86
N PRO A 267 9.17 10.58 -9.75
CA PRO A 267 8.42 11.37 -10.75
C PRO A 267 7.50 12.44 -10.14
N ALA A 268 7.01 13.37 -10.96
CA ALA A 268 6.17 14.48 -10.49
C ALA A 268 4.90 13.95 -9.81
N THR A 269 4.61 14.48 -8.61
CA THR A 269 3.48 14.06 -7.78
C THR A 269 2.41 15.17 -7.75
N ARG A 270 1.14 14.77 -7.85
CA ARG A 270 -0.03 15.63 -7.64
C ARG A 270 -0.94 15.01 -6.60
N ILE A 271 -1.33 15.80 -5.61
CA ILE A 271 -2.24 15.40 -4.54
C ILE A 271 -3.51 16.24 -4.72
N ASN A 272 -4.65 15.61 -4.96
CA ASN A 272 -5.87 16.36 -5.31
C ASN A 272 -6.46 17.11 -4.12
N ASN A 273 -6.29 16.59 -2.90
CA ASN A 273 -6.84 17.17 -1.69
C ASN A 273 -5.69 17.48 -0.73
N ASP A 274 -5.49 16.66 0.31
CA ASP A 274 -4.60 16.97 1.42
C ASP A 274 -3.33 16.14 1.42
N LEU A 275 -2.22 16.81 1.72
CA LEU A 275 -0.94 16.20 2.06
C LEU A 275 -0.71 16.35 3.56
N ARG A 276 -0.43 15.24 4.24
CA ARG A 276 0.02 15.22 5.63
C ARG A 276 1.40 14.58 5.70
N MET A 277 2.42 15.37 6.03
CA MET A 277 3.73 14.86 6.40
C MET A 277 3.75 14.69 7.93
N GLN A 278 3.99 13.48 8.40
CA GLN A 278 4.08 13.18 9.83
C GLN A 278 5.45 13.56 10.41
N VAL A 279 5.54 13.65 11.73
CA VAL A 279 6.81 13.87 12.43
C VAL A 279 7.80 12.75 12.08
N GLY A 280 9.02 13.11 11.69
CA GLY A 280 10.07 12.15 11.30
C GLY A 280 10.00 11.68 9.85
N SER A 281 8.98 12.09 9.09
CA SER A 281 8.90 11.84 7.65
C SER A 281 9.87 12.73 6.87
N THR A 282 10.13 12.35 5.61
CA THR A 282 11.05 13.09 4.72
C THR A 282 10.38 13.46 3.40
N LEU A 283 10.50 14.74 3.00
CA LEU A 283 10.31 15.16 1.62
C LEU A 283 11.66 15.23 0.92
N ALA A 284 11.89 14.38 -0.07
CA ALA A 284 13.13 14.36 -0.86
C ALA A 284 12.96 15.20 -2.14
N PHE A 285 13.82 16.20 -2.28
CA PHE A 285 13.79 17.19 -3.35
C PHE A 285 15.16 17.39 -4.00
N THR A 286 15.16 17.45 -5.33
CA THR A 286 16.32 17.72 -6.18
C THR A 286 16.10 18.99 -7.01
N PRO A 287 16.68 20.14 -6.60
CA PRO A 287 16.55 21.40 -7.34
C PRO A 287 16.92 21.26 -8.83
N GLY A 288 16.09 21.83 -9.69
CA GLY A 288 16.29 21.82 -11.16
C GLY A 288 15.96 20.49 -11.85
N THR A 289 15.75 19.40 -11.10
CA THR A 289 15.25 18.12 -11.64
C THR A 289 13.77 17.94 -11.30
N ASP A 290 13.42 18.20 -10.04
CA ASP A 290 12.07 17.95 -9.54
C ASP A 290 11.15 19.14 -9.85
N LYS A 291 9.88 18.83 -10.10
CA LYS A 291 8.82 19.84 -10.30
C LYS A 291 8.19 20.19 -8.96
N THR A 292 7.54 21.36 -8.88
CA THR A 292 6.73 21.75 -7.72
C THR A 292 5.71 20.65 -7.38
N LEU A 293 5.63 20.29 -6.09
CA LEU A 293 4.58 19.42 -5.56
C LEU A 293 3.26 20.20 -5.51
N SER A 294 2.26 19.74 -6.26
CA SER A 294 0.92 20.36 -6.29
C SER A 294 -0.02 19.64 -5.34
N VAL A 295 -0.59 20.38 -4.39
CA VAL A 295 -1.57 19.91 -3.41
C VAL A 295 -2.84 20.74 -3.56
N GLY A 296 -3.99 20.11 -3.81
CA GLY A 296 -5.20 20.85 -4.17
C GLY A 296 -5.91 21.55 -3.00
N ASN A 297 -5.58 21.18 -1.76
CA ASN A 297 -6.14 21.79 -0.56
C ASN A 297 -5.07 22.17 0.47
N SER A 298 -4.84 21.38 1.53
CA SER A 298 -3.88 21.71 2.59
C SER A 298 -2.62 20.85 2.51
N ALA A 299 -1.45 21.46 2.68
CA ALA A 299 -0.19 20.77 2.87
C ALA A 299 0.32 21.01 4.29
N ASN A 300 0.22 19.96 5.11
CA ASN A 300 0.68 19.96 6.49
C ASN A 300 2.09 19.36 6.58
N LEU A 301 3.04 20.14 7.10
CA LEU A 301 4.48 19.83 7.11
C LEU A 301 5.00 19.46 8.51
N SER A 302 4.10 19.32 9.50
CA SER A 302 4.35 19.30 10.95
C SER A 302 5.53 18.44 11.41
N GLY A 303 6.73 19.01 11.39
CA GLY A 303 7.94 18.35 11.89
C GLY A 303 8.56 17.32 10.94
N ALA A 304 8.32 17.46 9.64
CA ALA A 304 9.02 16.68 8.62
C ALA A 304 10.41 17.26 8.31
N THR A 305 11.28 16.42 7.75
CA THR A 305 12.59 16.83 7.22
C THR A 305 12.48 17.11 5.73
N LEU A 306 13.01 18.26 5.29
CA LEU A 306 13.27 18.51 3.88
C LEU A 306 14.68 18.03 3.55
N ASN A 307 14.80 17.01 2.70
CA ASN A 307 16.09 16.52 2.21
C ASN A 307 16.37 17.08 0.81
N ILE A 308 17.41 17.90 0.68
CA ILE A 308 17.82 18.54 -0.57
C ILE A 308 19.07 17.86 -1.10
N GLN A 309 18.94 17.20 -2.26
CA GLN A 309 20.08 16.61 -2.95
C GLN A 309 20.36 17.39 -4.23
N VAL A 310 21.61 17.79 -4.44
CA VAL A 310 22.06 18.36 -5.72
C VAL A 310 23.10 17.45 -6.36
N LYS A 311 22.98 17.23 -7.68
CA LYS A 311 23.97 16.45 -8.43
C LYS A 311 25.31 17.18 -8.52
N LYS A 312 25.26 18.51 -8.70
CA LYS A 312 26.43 19.37 -8.78
C LYS A 312 26.09 20.72 -8.16
N GLU A 313 26.83 21.09 -7.13
CA GLU A 313 26.74 22.41 -6.52
C GLU A 313 27.33 23.45 -7.48
N SER A 314 26.58 24.55 -7.70
CA SER A 314 26.99 25.65 -8.58
C SER A 314 26.24 26.93 -8.25
N ASP A 315 26.76 28.06 -8.71
CA ASP A 315 26.13 29.37 -8.53
C ASP A 315 24.75 29.50 -9.20
N ALA A 316 24.35 28.54 -10.05
CA ALA A 316 22.99 28.48 -10.58
C ALA A 316 21.93 28.32 -9.47
N LEU A 317 22.31 27.74 -8.32
CA LEU A 317 21.45 27.61 -7.15
C LEU A 317 21.24 28.95 -6.42
N LEU A 318 22.16 29.91 -6.57
CA LEU A 318 22.02 31.27 -6.00
C LEU A 318 21.00 32.14 -6.75
N SER A 319 20.32 31.56 -7.75
CA SER A 319 19.30 32.25 -8.53
C SER A 319 18.00 32.46 -7.73
N LYS A 320 16.89 32.75 -8.43
CA LYS A 320 15.60 33.09 -7.81
C LYS A 320 15.10 31.94 -6.91
N PRO A 321 14.29 32.25 -5.87
CA PRO A 321 13.64 31.23 -5.05
C PRO A 321 12.90 30.20 -5.90
N VAL A 322 13.09 28.91 -5.58
CA VAL A 322 12.41 27.78 -6.24
C VAL A 322 11.21 27.38 -5.40
N ARG A 323 10.01 27.36 -5.99
CA ARG A 323 8.80 26.84 -5.33
C ARG A 323 8.90 25.32 -5.24
N ILE A 324 8.82 24.78 -4.02
CA ILE A 324 8.85 23.33 -3.78
C ILE A 324 7.45 22.75 -3.59
N ILE A 325 6.55 23.51 -2.95
CA ILE A 325 5.17 23.10 -2.70
C ILE A 325 4.24 24.24 -3.10
N GLU A 326 3.15 23.88 -3.74
CA GLU A 326 1.98 24.73 -4.01
C GLU A 326 0.74 24.08 -3.40
N ALA A 327 0.04 24.83 -2.56
CA ALA A 327 -1.21 24.40 -1.92
C ALA A 327 -2.16 25.59 -1.76
N LYS A 328 -3.43 25.37 -1.41
CA LYS A 328 -4.30 26.49 -0.97
C LYS A 328 -3.92 26.99 0.42
N GLN A 329 -3.39 26.10 1.25
CA GLN A 329 -2.95 26.39 2.59
C GLN A 329 -1.71 25.57 2.94
N ILE A 330 -0.68 26.24 3.45
CA ILE A 330 0.48 25.61 4.10
C ILE A 330 0.26 25.63 5.61
N GLU A 331 0.39 24.47 6.24
CA GLU A 331 0.29 24.30 7.69
C GLU A 331 1.61 23.81 8.28
N GLY A 332 2.11 24.51 9.29
CA GLY A 332 3.38 24.18 9.93
C GLY A 332 4.59 24.50 9.04
N GLN A 333 5.75 23.95 9.44
CA GLN A 333 7.04 24.13 8.77
C GLN A 333 7.84 22.84 8.88
N PHE A 334 8.81 22.65 7.98
CA PHE A 334 9.82 21.62 8.16
C PHE A 334 10.62 21.88 9.43
N SER A 335 10.83 20.86 10.26
CA SER A 335 11.65 20.97 11.48
C SER A 335 13.14 20.92 11.20
N GLU A 336 13.52 20.28 10.11
CA GLU A 336 14.90 20.08 9.72
C GLU A 336 15.07 20.22 8.21
N ILE A 337 16.22 20.77 7.81
CA ILE A 337 16.67 20.77 6.43
C ILE A 337 18.00 20.03 6.39
N THR A 338 18.06 18.95 5.63
CA THR A 338 19.29 18.22 5.36
C THR A 338 19.70 18.47 3.91
N SER A 339 21.00 18.60 3.65
CA SER A 339 21.49 18.74 2.28
C SER A 339 22.90 18.21 2.08
N ASN A 340 23.25 17.89 0.84
CA ASN A 340 24.62 17.51 0.46
C ASN A 340 25.50 18.70 0.00
N LEU A 341 25.03 19.93 0.22
CA LEU A 341 25.73 21.16 -0.15
C LEU A 341 26.90 21.43 0.80
N LYS A 342 28.01 21.93 0.25
CA LYS A 342 29.24 22.21 1.02
C LYS A 342 29.53 23.69 1.18
N THR A 343 29.14 24.49 0.20
CA THR A 343 29.43 25.93 0.13
C THR A 343 28.18 26.80 0.19
N LEU A 344 27.00 26.18 0.05
CA LEU A 344 25.70 26.82 0.09
C LEU A 344 24.84 26.29 1.23
N THR A 345 24.06 27.19 1.82
CA THR A 345 23.05 26.89 2.84
C THR A 345 21.65 27.14 2.25
N PRO A 346 20.73 26.17 2.27
CA PRO A 346 19.33 26.37 1.92
C PRO A 346 18.61 27.25 2.95
N VAL A 347 17.72 28.12 2.46
CA VAL A 347 16.87 28.99 3.28
C VAL A 347 15.44 28.87 2.78
N LEU A 348 14.52 28.53 3.67
CA LEU A 348 13.10 28.38 3.34
C LEU A 348 12.33 29.67 3.59
N ASN A 349 11.39 29.95 2.68
CA ASN A 349 10.40 31.00 2.83
C ASN A 349 9.01 30.37 2.70
N TYR A 350 8.14 30.68 3.64
CA TYR A 350 6.77 30.18 3.69
C TYR A 350 5.80 31.30 3.37
N THR A 351 4.81 30.97 2.56
CA THR A 351 3.66 31.82 2.23
C THR A 351 2.40 31.04 2.55
N GLN A 352 1.23 31.69 2.49
CA GLN A 352 -0.04 31.00 2.73
C GLN A 352 -0.24 29.83 1.76
N ASP A 353 0.20 29.97 0.51
CA ASP A 353 -0.10 29.05 -0.59
C ASP A 353 1.15 28.30 -1.12
N GLY A 354 2.31 28.45 -0.47
CA GLY A 354 3.51 27.79 -0.96
C GLY A 354 4.73 27.85 -0.07
N VAL A 355 5.66 26.93 -0.37
CA VAL A 355 6.98 26.88 0.23
C VAL A 355 8.03 27.07 -0.85
N PHE A 356 9.01 27.91 -0.56
CA PHE A 356 10.09 28.27 -1.47
C PHE A 356 11.44 28.01 -0.83
N VAL A 357 12.40 27.54 -1.61
CA VAL A 357 13.80 27.41 -1.20
C VAL A 357 14.67 28.40 -1.96
N SER A 358 15.55 29.09 -1.25
CA SER A 358 16.65 29.89 -1.78
C SER A 358 17.97 29.38 -1.23
N PHE A 359 19.08 29.74 -1.86
CA PHE A 359 20.40 29.32 -1.42
C PHE A 359 21.29 30.54 -1.16
N LYS A 360 22.12 30.48 -0.12
CA LYS A 360 23.10 31.51 0.21
C LYS A 360 24.47 30.88 0.39
N ARG A 361 25.55 31.63 0.13
CA ARG A 361 26.89 31.15 0.47
C ARG A 361 27.01 30.98 1.97
N ASN A 362 27.75 29.94 2.38
CA ASN A 362 28.17 29.77 3.76
C ASN A 362 29.03 30.98 4.15
N ALA A 363 28.81 31.48 5.37
CA ALA A 363 29.55 32.62 5.91
C ALA A 363 31.01 32.26 6.19
#